data_AF-A0A2P2IZT1-F1
#
_entry.id   AF-A0A2P2IZT1-F1
#
_cell.length_a   1.000
_cell.length_b   1.000
_cell.length_c   1.000
_cell.angle_alpha   90.00
_cell.angle_beta   90.00
_cell.angle_gamma   90.00
#
_symmetry.space_group_name_H-M   'P 1'
#
loop_
_entity.id
_entity.type
_entity.pdbx_description
1 polymer ?
#
loop_
_entity_poly.entity_id
_entity_poly.type
_entity_poly.pdbx_seq_one_letter_code
_entity_poly.pdbx_strand_id
1 'polypeptide(L)'
;MRPLDENEMQAVFDKLFKFTGSNLKNIIENPSQEGPEQNPGRYCFRFHKNRVYYVSESLVKRATNIARANLASLGTCIGKFTHGGNFHLTIQGLNLLATNAKHRVWLKPTSEMSFLYGNHVLKGGLGRITDSIKANDGVVVFSMSDVPLGFGTAAKSTQDCRKLDPNGIVVYHQADIGEYLRTEDEL
;
A
#
# COMPACT_ATOMS: atom_id res chain seq x y z
N MET A 1 14.61 11.49 12.18
CA MET A 1 13.23 11.66 11.73
C MET A 1 13.03 13.10 11.30
N ARG A 2 12.63 13.36 10.06
CA ARG A 2 12.36 14.71 9.53
C ARG A 2 10.98 14.74 8.85
N PRO A 3 10.34 15.92 8.69
CA PRO A 3 9.22 16.05 7.73
C PRO A 3 9.68 15.74 6.30
N LEU A 4 8.74 15.36 5.44
CA LEU A 4 9.00 15.18 4.01
C LEU A 4 9.11 16.55 3.34
N ASP A 5 9.96 16.63 2.33
CA ASP A 5 10.05 17.82 1.48
C ASP A 5 8.86 17.84 0.49
N GLU A 6 8.57 18.99 -0.13
CA GLU A 6 7.40 19.12 -1.03
C GLU A 6 7.45 18.11 -2.20
N ASN A 7 8.62 17.95 -2.82
CA ASN A 7 8.82 17.00 -3.92
C ASN A 7 8.63 15.55 -3.47
N GLU A 8 9.11 15.20 -2.27
CA GLU A 8 8.97 13.86 -1.70
C GLU A 8 7.52 13.58 -1.33
N MET A 9 6.84 14.57 -0.76
CA MET A 9 5.43 14.50 -0.41
C MET A 9 4.56 14.30 -1.65
N GLN A 10 4.84 15.02 -2.74
CA GLN A 10 4.16 14.84 -4.01
C GLN A 10 4.38 13.42 -4.56
N ALA A 11 5.62 12.91 -4.56
CA ALA A 11 5.91 11.55 -5.03
C ALA A 11 5.16 10.46 -4.24
N VAL A 12 5.05 10.63 -2.91
CA VAL A 12 4.29 9.71 -2.04
C VAL A 12 2.80 9.79 -2.35
N PHE A 13 2.23 11.00 -2.43
CA PHE A 13 0.81 11.17 -2.69
C PHE A 13 0.40 10.73 -4.09
N ASP A 14 1.21 11.00 -5.11
CA ASP A 14 0.96 10.51 -6.47
C ASP A 14 0.91 8.99 -6.52
N LYS A 15 1.77 8.30 -5.75
CA LYS A 15 1.76 6.84 -5.67
C LYS A 15 0.54 6.32 -4.91
N LEU A 16 0.18 6.92 -3.78
CA LEU A 16 -1.01 6.53 -3.01
C LEU A 16 -2.31 6.80 -3.77
N PHE A 17 -2.38 7.94 -4.48
CA PHE A 17 -3.54 8.35 -5.27
C PHE A 17 -3.90 7.34 -6.36
N LYS A 18 -2.91 6.64 -6.94
CA LYS A 18 -3.15 5.56 -7.91
C LYS A 18 -4.00 4.41 -7.35
N PHE A 19 -4.01 4.20 -6.04
CA PHE A 19 -4.78 3.13 -5.39
C PHE A 19 -6.05 3.65 -4.70
N THR A 20 -5.97 4.81 -4.05
CA THR A 20 -7.07 5.34 -3.21
C THR A 20 -7.96 6.34 -3.96
N GLY A 21 -7.46 6.98 -5.01
CA GLY A 21 -8.13 8.10 -5.67
C GLY A 21 -8.53 9.20 -4.67
N SER A 22 -9.77 9.66 -4.73
CA SER A 22 -10.32 10.71 -3.87
C SER A 22 -10.32 10.38 -2.37
N ASN A 23 -10.24 9.09 -2.01
CA ASN A 23 -10.23 8.64 -0.60
C ASN A 23 -8.90 8.93 0.11
N LEU A 24 -7.90 9.49 -0.59
CA LEU A 24 -6.65 9.90 0.02
C LEU A 24 -6.87 10.93 1.15
N LYS A 25 -7.92 11.76 1.07
CA LYS A 25 -8.28 12.71 2.13
C LYS A 25 -8.52 12.01 3.47
N ASN A 26 -9.16 10.85 3.44
CA ASN A 26 -9.42 10.07 4.65
C ASN A 26 -8.12 9.64 5.33
N ILE A 27 -7.07 9.33 4.57
CA ILE A 27 -5.75 8.97 5.13
C ILE A 27 -5.14 10.16 5.88
N ILE A 28 -5.35 11.39 5.43
CA ILE A 28 -4.74 12.59 6.04
C ILE A 28 -5.60 13.09 7.21
N GLU A 29 -6.92 13.09 7.04
CA GLU A 29 -7.89 13.65 7.98
C GLU A 29 -8.36 12.65 9.03
N ASN A 30 -7.90 11.39 8.95
CA ASN A 30 -8.27 10.37 9.92
C ASN A 30 -7.86 10.80 11.33
N PRO A 31 -8.81 10.85 12.29
CA PRO A 31 -8.49 11.17 13.67
C PRO A 31 -7.62 10.06 14.27
N SER A 32 -6.44 10.41 14.73
CA SER A 32 -5.62 9.49 15.52
C SER A 32 -6.17 9.45 16.95
N GLN A 33 -6.53 8.26 17.41
CA GLN A 33 -6.94 8.01 18.80
C GLN A 33 -5.77 7.52 19.67
N GLU A 34 -4.55 7.56 19.12
CA GLU A 34 -3.36 7.01 19.76
C GLU A 34 -2.69 8.04 20.67
N GLY A 35 -3.05 8.04 21.96
CA GLY A 35 -2.34 8.82 22.96
C GLY A 35 -3.21 9.18 24.18
N PRO A 36 -2.61 9.75 25.22
CA PRO A 36 -3.32 10.22 26.41
C PRO A 36 -4.02 11.59 26.21
N GLU A 37 -3.87 12.22 25.04
CA GLU A 37 -4.48 13.52 24.73
C GLU A 37 -6.00 13.34 24.50
N GLN A 38 -6.83 14.18 25.14
CA GLN A 38 -8.31 14.11 25.04
C GLN A 38 -8.85 14.49 23.65
N ASN A 39 -8.08 15.24 22.85
CA ASN A 39 -8.43 15.60 21.49
C ASN A 39 -7.79 14.62 20.50
N PRO A 40 -8.52 14.12 19.49
CA PRO A 40 -7.94 13.27 18.47
C PRO A 40 -6.86 14.03 17.70
N GLY A 41 -5.62 13.55 17.78
CA GLY A 41 -4.50 14.09 17.00
C GLY A 41 -4.66 13.78 15.50
N ARG A 42 -3.75 14.27 14.67
CA ARG A 42 -3.69 13.92 13.24
C ARG A 42 -2.59 12.91 12.96
N TYR A 43 -2.72 12.17 11.86
CA TYR A 43 -1.61 11.41 11.31
C TYR A 43 -0.75 12.30 10.41
N CYS A 44 0.56 12.05 10.45
CA CYS A 44 1.54 12.75 9.63
C CYS A 44 2.54 11.77 9.01
N PHE A 45 3.12 12.16 7.88
CA PHE A 45 4.17 11.42 7.22
C PHE A 45 5.54 11.90 7.72
N ARG A 46 6.42 10.97 8.07
CA ARG A 46 7.78 11.26 8.53
C ARG A 46 8.79 10.44 7.77
N PHE A 47 9.90 11.08 7.42
CA PHE A 47 11.01 10.45 6.74
C PHE A 47 12.10 10.05 7.74
N HIS A 48 12.55 8.80 7.67
CA HIS A 48 13.65 8.27 8.48
C HIS A 48 14.37 7.13 7.76
N LYS A 49 15.70 7.20 7.66
CA LYS A 49 16.56 6.18 7.03
C LYS A 49 16.03 5.72 5.64
N ASN A 50 15.69 6.67 4.76
CA ASN A 50 15.13 6.42 3.42
C ASN A 50 13.74 5.76 3.37
N ARG A 51 13.07 5.61 4.53
CA ARG A 51 11.72 5.09 4.65
C ARG A 51 10.75 6.18 5.06
N VAL A 52 9.52 6.09 4.56
CA VAL A 52 8.41 6.97 4.90
C VAL A 52 7.46 6.23 5.82
N TYR A 53 7.20 6.86 6.96
CA TYR A 53 6.35 6.33 8.01
C TYR A 53 5.08 7.17 8.14
N TYR A 54 3.96 6.50 8.33
CA TYR A 54 2.67 7.07 8.68
C TYR A 54 2.44 6.88 10.18
N VAL A 55 2.33 7.98 10.90
CA VAL A 55 2.39 7.99 12.37
C VAL A 55 1.53 9.13 12.95
N SER A 56 0.93 8.90 14.12
CA SER A 56 0.22 9.95 14.87
C SER A 56 1.16 11.05 15.38
N GLU A 57 0.73 12.31 15.34
CA GLU A 57 1.53 13.44 15.82
C GLU A 57 1.97 13.28 17.28
N SER A 58 1.12 12.69 18.13
CA SER A 58 1.41 12.43 19.54
C SER A 58 2.52 11.37 19.73
N LEU A 59 2.68 10.41 18.80
CA LEU A 59 3.84 9.51 18.78
C LEU A 59 5.11 10.25 18.32
N VAL A 60 5.00 11.11 17.31
CA VAL A 60 6.14 11.91 16.81
C VAL A 60 6.72 12.80 17.92
N LYS A 61 5.87 13.49 18.69
CA LYS A 61 6.29 14.32 19.83
C LYS A 61 7.04 13.54 20.91
N ARG A 62 6.74 12.26 21.09
CA ARG A 62 7.45 11.39 22.05
C ARG A 62 8.75 10.83 21.46
N ALA A 63 8.74 10.54 20.16
CA ALA A 63 9.90 10.03 19.45
C ALA A 63 11.05 11.05 19.34
N THR A 64 10.81 12.35 19.55
CA THR A 64 11.88 13.36 19.60
C THR A 64 12.84 13.15 20.77
N ASN A 65 12.44 12.43 21.82
CA ASN A 65 13.32 12.11 22.95
C ASN A 65 14.32 11.00 22.64
N ILE A 66 14.21 10.33 21.48
CA ILE A 66 15.06 9.22 21.08
C ILE A 66 16.04 9.70 20.00
N ALA A 67 17.33 9.46 20.21
CA ALA A 67 18.37 9.79 19.23
C ALA A 67 18.15 9.06 17.90
N ARG A 68 18.46 9.73 16.78
CA ARG A 68 18.25 9.19 15.42
C ARG A 68 18.92 7.83 15.18
N ALA A 69 20.10 7.60 15.79
CA ALA A 69 20.82 6.33 15.67
C ALA A 69 20.03 5.18 16.31
N ASN A 70 19.42 5.44 17.48
CA ASN A 70 18.71 4.46 18.29
C ASN A 70 17.27 4.24 17.82
N LEU A 71 16.70 5.17 17.04
CA LEU A 71 15.36 5.00 16.47
C LEU A 71 15.39 4.00 15.31
N ALA A 72 14.76 2.84 15.51
CA ALA A 72 14.63 1.79 14.49
C ALA A 72 13.50 2.12 13.51
N SER A 73 12.24 2.04 13.95
CA SER A 73 11.03 2.31 13.18
C SER A 73 10.05 3.16 13.99
N LEU A 74 9.02 3.70 13.33
CA LEU A 74 8.00 4.51 13.99
C LEU A 74 6.66 4.38 13.27
N GLY A 75 5.62 3.88 13.95
CA GLY A 75 4.30 3.69 13.32
C GLY A 75 4.35 2.71 12.15
N THR A 76 3.59 3.00 11.10
CA THR A 76 3.48 2.12 9.93
C THR A 76 4.38 2.62 8.81
N CYS A 77 5.32 1.80 8.36
CA CYS A 77 6.11 2.10 7.17
C CYS A 77 5.26 1.90 5.91
N ILE A 78 5.20 2.93 5.07
CA ILE A 78 4.40 2.93 3.84
C ILE A 78 5.26 2.60 2.62
N GLY A 79 6.54 2.96 2.68
CA GLY A 79 7.44 2.73 1.57
C GLY A 79 8.83 3.29 1.79
N LYS A 80 9.69 3.11 0.79
CA LYS A 80 11.06 3.57 0.76
C LYS A 80 11.36 4.35 -0.51
N PHE A 81 12.23 5.35 -0.41
CA PHE A 81 12.79 6.00 -1.59
C PHE A 81 13.94 5.15 -2.14
N THR A 82 13.87 4.88 -3.43
CA THR A 82 14.95 4.20 -4.16
C THR A 82 16.10 5.18 -4.44
N HIS A 83 17.29 4.67 -4.76
CA HIS A 83 18.43 5.52 -5.13
C HIS A 83 18.15 6.42 -6.35
N GLY A 84 17.22 6.01 -7.22
CA GLY A 84 16.76 6.81 -8.37
C GLY A 84 15.71 7.89 -8.02
N GLY A 85 15.42 8.11 -6.73
CA GLY A 85 14.46 9.14 -6.29
C GLY A 85 12.99 8.73 -6.39
N ASN A 86 12.68 7.55 -6.93
CA ASN A 86 11.31 7.05 -7.03
C ASN A 86 10.84 6.47 -5.68
N PHE A 87 9.60 6.78 -5.31
CA PHE A 87 8.95 6.21 -4.14
C PHE A 87 8.43 4.79 -4.44
N HIS A 88 8.98 3.82 -3.72
CA HIS A 88 8.58 2.43 -3.77
C HIS A 88 7.71 2.09 -2.56
N LEU A 89 6.49 1.64 -2.82
CA LEU A 89 5.51 1.29 -1.81
C LEU A 89 5.81 -0.10 -1.26
N THR A 90 5.83 -0.29 0.05
CA THR A 90 6.09 -1.58 0.69
C THR A 90 4.80 -2.24 1.16
N ILE A 91 4.82 -3.56 1.34
CA ILE A 91 3.64 -4.34 1.76
C ILE A 91 3.06 -3.89 3.12
N GLN A 92 3.89 -3.33 4.00
CA GLN A 92 3.47 -2.79 5.31
C GLN A 92 2.39 -1.70 5.19
N GLY A 93 2.32 -0.99 4.05
CA GLY A 93 1.26 -0.03 3.75
C GLY A 93 -0.08 -0.63 3.34
N LEU A 94 -0.19 -1.96 3.21
CA LEU A 94 -1.38 -2.64 2.67
C LEU A 94 -2.64 -2.32 3.45
N ASN A 95 -2.60 -2.32 4.79
CA ASN A 95 -3.81 -2.08 5.60
C ASN A 95 -4.39 -0.69 5.37
N LEU A 96 -3.52 0.32 5.21
CA LEU A 96 -3.93 1.70 4.92
C LEU A 96 -4.59 1.79 3.55
N LEU A 97 -4.01 1.10 2.56
CA LEU A 97 -4.51 1.06 1.19
C LEU A 97 -5.80 0.27 1.08
N ALA A 98 -5.88 -0.93 1.64
CA ALA A 98 -7.02 -1.83 1.56
C ALA A 98 -8.31 -1.18 2.06
N THR A 99 -8.23 -0.43 3.15
CA THR A 99 -9.37 0.29 3.73
C THR A 99 -9.91 1.36 2.79
N ASN A 100 -9.03 2.07 2.07
CA ASN A 100 -9.37 3.22 1.24
C ASN A 100 -9.32 2.94 -0.26
N ALA A 101 -9.09 1.68 -0.66
CA ALA A 101 -8.86 1.27 -2.04
C ALA A 101 -10.11 1.50 -2.89
N LYS A 102 -9.92 2.25 -3.98
CA LYS A 102 -10.96 2.50 -4.97
C LYS A 102 -11.22 1.27 -5.85
N HIS A 103 -10.14 0.61 -6.27
CA HIS A 103 -10.19 -0.54 -7.16
C HIS A 103 -9.70 -1.79 -6.44
N ARG A 104 -10.53 -2.84 -6.44
CA ARG A 104 -10.29 -4.08 -5.72
C ARG A 104 -10.45 -5.28 -6.65
N VAL A 105 -9.63 -6.30 -6.41
CA VAL A 105 -9.62 -7.55 -7.16
C VAL A 105 -9.66 -8.70 -6.17
N TRP A 106 -10.55 -9.67 -6.37
CA TRP A 106 -10.66 -10.85 -5.53
C TRP A 106 -10.11 -12.06 -6.29
N LEU A 107 -9.23 -12.81 -5.64
CA LEU A 107 -8.65 -14.05 -6.16
C LEU A 107 -9.44 -15.26 -5.72
N LYS A 108 -9.52 -16.26 -6.59
CA LYS A 108 -10.00 -17.59 -6.22
C LYS A 108 -8.97 -18.28 -5.32
N PRO A 109 -9.40 -19.16 -4.40
CA PRO A 109 -8.49 -19.89 -3.51
C PRO A 109 -7.36 -20.65 -4.23
N THR A 110 -7.64 -21.17 -5.43
CA THR A 110 -6.66 -21.88 -6.27
C THR A 110 -5.48 -21.03 -6.71
N SER A 111 -5.64 -19.70 -6.73
CA SER A 111 -4.63 -18.76 -7.23
C SER A 111 -4.05 -17.87 -6.14
N GLU A 112 -4.56 -17.94 -4.91
CA GLU A 112 -4.06 -17.17 -3.78
C GLU A 112 -2.60 -17.53 -3.48
N MET A 113 -2.26 -18.82 -3.35
CA MET A 113 -0.88 -19.24 -3.12
C MET A 113 0.07 -18.77 -4.20
N SER A 114 -0.36 -18.81 -5.48
CA SER A 114 0.48 -18.33 -6.58
C SER A 114 0.82 -16.85 -6.43
N PHE A 115 -0.16 -16.02 -6.05
CA PHE A 115 0.04 -14.59 -5.79
C PHE A 115 0.95 -14.33 -4.58
N LEU A 116 0.79 -15.10 -3.49
CA LEU A 116 1.64 -15.00 -2.29
C LEU A 116 3.09 -15.46 -2.52
N TYR A 117 3.35 -16.14 -3.64
CA TYR A 117 4.70 -16.44 -4.11
C TYR A 117 5.24 -15.40 -5.10
N GLY A 118 4.58 -14.24 -5.23
CA GLY A 118 5.04 -13.13 -6.08
C GLY A 118 4.68 -13.26 -7.55
N ASN A 119 3.79 -14.18 -7.92
CA ASN A 119 3.36 -14.31 -9.31
C ASN A 119 2.25 -13.31 -9.66
N HIS A 120 2.16 -12.98 -10.95
CA HIS A 120 1.07 -12.17 -11.48
C HIS A 120 -0.28 -12.88 -11.41
N VAL A 121 -1.36 -12.10 -11.38
CA VAL A 121 -2.71 -12.65 -11.37
C VAL A 121 -3.14 -12.96 -12.80
N LEU A 122 -3.41 -14.24 -13.06
CA LEU A 122 -3.98 -14.71 -14.31
C LEU A 122 -5.51 -14.61 -14.31
N LYS A 123 -6.10 -14.52 -15.49
CA LYS A 123 -7.55 -14.45 -15.66
C LYS A 123 -8.28 -15.66 -15.08
N GLY A 124 -7.71 -16.87 -15.20
CA GLY A 124 -8.30 -18.09 -14.62
C GLY A 124 -8.49 -18.01 -13.10
N GLY A 125 -7.57 -17.30 -12.43
CA GLY A 125 -7.56 -17.07 -10.98
C GLY A 125 -8.40 -15.88 -10.50
N LEU A 126 -8.92 -15.08 -11.42
CA LEU A 126 -9.75 -13.92 -11.11
C LEU A 126 -11.15 -14.39 -10.65
N GLY A 127 -11.53 -14.03 -9.43
CA GLY A 127 -12.87 -14.25 -8.89
C GLY A 127 -13.80 -13.07 -9.20
N ARG A 128 -13.50 -11.91 -8.60
CA ARG A 128 -14.27 -10.67 -8.76
C ARG A 128 -13.34 -9.51 -9.07
N ILE A 129 -13.83 -8.53 -9.81
CA ILE A 129 -13.10 -7.31 -10.14
C ILE A 129 -14.05 -6.11 -10.03
N THR A 130 -13.57 -4.99 -9.48
CA THR A 130 -14.34 -3.74 -9.48
C THR A 130 -14.52 -3.23 -10.92
N ASP A 131 -15.67 -2.60 -11.19
CA ASP A 131 -15.90 -1.97 -12.48
C ASP A 131 -15.08 -0.67 -12.63
N SER A 132 -14.97 -0.19 -13.88
CA SER A 132 -14.28 1.07 -14.22
C SER A 132 -12.79 1.11 -13.89
N ILE A 133 -12.11 -0.05 -13.89
CA ILE A 133 -10.64 -0.12 -13.83
C ILE A 133 -10.09 0.13 -15.24
N LYS A 134 -9.13 1.06 -15.34
CA LYS A 134 -8.35 1.30 -16.55
C LYS A 134 -7.02 0.54 -16.48
N ALA A 135 -6.40 0.33 -17.63
CA ALA A 135 -5.04 -0.18 -17.67
C ALA A 135 -4.11 0.78 -16.91
N ASN A 136 -3.15 0.21 -16.17
CA ASN A 136 -2.20 0.91 -15.31
C ASN A 136 -2.75 1.51 -14.01
N ASP A 137 -4.04 1.30 -13.70
CA ASP A 137 -4.59 1.70 -12.39
C ASP A 137 -4.03 0.82 -11.27
N GLY A 138 -3.85 1.41 -10.09
CA GLY A 138 -3.46 0.68 -8.88
C GLY A 138 -4.65 -0.11 -8.34
N VAL A 139 -4.43 -1.40 -8.09
CA VAL A 139 -5.46 -2.29 -7.55
C VAL A 139 -4.96 -2.97 -6.28
N VAL A 140 -5.87 -3.12 -5.30
CA VAL A 140 -5.61 -3.94 -4.11
C VAL A 140 -6.22 -5.31 -4.32
N VAL A 141 -5.43 -6.34 -4.01
CA VAL A 141 -5.78 -7.75 -4.20
C VAL A 141 -6.27 -8.32 -2.88
N PHE A 142 -7.42 -8.98 -2.93
CA PHE A 142 -8.10 -9.61 -1.80
C PHE A 142 -8.31 -11.10 -2.07
N SER A 143 -8.44 -11.87 -1.00
CA SER A 143 -9.02 -13.22 -1.01
C SER A 143 -10.54 -13.15 -1.19
N MET A 144 -11.18 -14.25 -1.59
CA MET A 144 -12.65 -14.38 -1.58
C MET A 144 -13.28 -14.12 -0.20
N SER A 145 -12.52 -14.23 0.89
CA SER A 145 -12.98 -13.92 2.26
C SER A 145 -12.73 -12.46 2.69
N ASP A 146 -12.54 -11.54 1.73
CA ASP A 146 -12.27 -10.11 1.98
C ASP A 146 -11.00 -9.83 2.80
N VAL A 147 -10.04 -10.75 2.79
CA VAL A 147 -8.72 -10.55 3.41
C VAL A 147 -7.77 -9.89 2.39
N PRO A 148 -7.13 -8.76 2.71
CA PRO A 148 -6.18 -8.12 1.80
C PRO A 148 -4.89 -8.96 1.69
N LEU A 149 -4.51 -9.30 0.47
CA LEU A 149 -3.34 -10.15 0.17
C LEU A 149 -2.14 -9.34 -0.35
N GLY A 150 -2.39 -8.18 -0.96
CA GLY A 150 -1.33 -7.38 -1.56
C GLY A 150 -1.88 -6.31 -2.49
N PHE A 151 -1.01 -5.75 -3.33
CA PHE A 151 -1.39 -4.75 -4.32
C PHE A 151 -0.60 -4.93 -5.61
N GLY A 152 -1.15 -4.37 -6.68
CA GLY A 152 -0.59 -4.50 -8.02
C GLY A 152 -1.11 -3.44 -8.97
N THR A 153 -0.76 -3.60 -10.24
CA THR A 153 -1.24 -2.75 -11.34
C THR A 153 -2.17 -3.53 -12.23
N ALA A 154 -3.31 -2.95 -12.62
CA ALA A 154 -4.16 -3.54 -13.65
C ALA A 154 -3.45 -3.59 -15.00
N ALA A 155 -3.33 -4.78 -15.60
CA ALA A 155 -2.72 -4.97 -16.90
C ALA A 155 -3.66 -4.55 -18.06
N LYS A 156 -4.97 -4.66 -17.83
CA LYS A 156 -6.03 -4.42 -18.81
C LYS A 156 -7.23 -3.73 -18.14
N SER A 157 -8.12 -3.14 -18.95
CA SER A 157 -9.37 -2.56 -18.44
C SER A 157 -10.34 -3.64 -17.95
N THR A 158 -11.32 -3.31 -17.10
CA THR A 158 -12.32 -4.29 -16.63
C THR A 158 -13.04 -4.98 -17.79
N GLN A 159 -13.34 -4.24 -18.87
CA GLN A 159 -14.04 -4.78 -20.04
C GLN A 159 -13.16 -5.78 -20.81
N ASP A 160 -11.89 -5.46 -21.00
CA ASP A 160 -10.94 -6.34 -21.68
C ASP A 160 -10.61 -7.58 -20.85
N CYS A 161 -10.56 -7.44 -19.52
CA CYS A 161 -10.39 -8.56 -18.60
C CYS A 161 -11.50 -9.61 -18.71
N ARG A 162 -12.68 -9.28 -19.24
CA ARG A 162 -13.76 -10.26 -19.46
C ARG A 162 -13.55 -11.08 -20.73
N LYS A 163 -12.84 -10.53 -21.73
CA LYS A 163 -12.60 -11.15 -23.03
C LYS A 163 -11.25 -11.88 -23.11
N LEU A 164 -10.44 -11.78 -22.06
CA LEU A 164 -9.09 -12.30 -22.01
C LEU A 164 -9.08 -13.82 -21.89
N ASP A 165 -8.09 -14.46 -22.51
CA ASP A 165 -7.78 -15.88 -22.31
C ASP A 165 -7.51 -16.19 -20.82
N PRO A 166 -7.86 -17.38 -20.30
CA PRO A 166 -7.58 -17.76 -18.91
C PRO A 166 -6.12 -17.62 -18.47
N ASN A 167 -5.16 -17.76 -19.39
CA ASN A 167 -3.73 -17.59 -19.12
C ASN A 167 -3.25 -16.14 -19.27
N GLY A 168 -4.11 -15.23 -19.68
CA GLY A 168 -3.79 -13.82 -19.79
C GLY A 168 -3.62 -13.16 -18.42
N ILE A 169 -2.62 -12.28 -18.32
CA ILE A 169 -2.36 -11.50 -17.10
C ILE A 169 -3.40 -10.40 -16.95
N VAL A 170 -4.02 -10.35 -15.77
CA VAL A 170 -5.01 -9.34 -15.39
C VAL A 170 -4.41 -8.29 -14.46
N VAL A 171 -3.58 -8.71 -13.51
CA VAL A 171 -2.90 -7.81 -12.56
C VAL A 171 -1.42 -8.14 -12.53
N TYR A 172 -0.59 -7.14 -12.77
CA TYR A 172 0.83 -7.19 -12.47
C TYR A 172 1.02 -7.08 -10.97
N HIS A 173 1.61 -8.12 -10.38
CA HIS A 173 2.02 -8.12 -8.98
C HIS A 173 3.02 -6.98 -8.72
N GLN A 174 2.87 -6.28 -7.59
CA GLN A 174 3.86 -5.33 -7.07
C GLN A 174 4.36 -5.75 -5.69
N ALA A 175 3.45 -6.07 -4.77
CA ALA A 175 3.79 -6.58 -3.45
C ALA A 175 2.69 -7.47 -2.88
N ASP A 176 3.07 -8.45 -2.06
CA ASP A 176 2.15 -9.37 -1.39
C ASP A 176 2.60 -9.69 0.04
N ILE A 177 1.66 -10.13 0.88
CA ILE A 177 1.93 -10.45 2.30
C ILE A 177 2.88 -11.65 2.49
N GLY A 178 3.11 -12.47 1.47
CA GLY A 178 4.13 -13.51 1.50
C GLY A 178 5.55 -12.95 1.55
N GLU A 179 5.75 -11.66 1.25
CA GLU A 179 7.04 -10.98 1.45
C GLU A 179 7.49 -10.99 2.91
N TYR A 180 6.55 -11.03 3.87
CA TYR A 180 6.90 -11.10 5.30
C TYR A 180 7.71 -12.36 5.66
N LEU A 181 7.62 -13.42 4.87
CA LEU A 181 8.39 -14.65 5.05
C LEU A 181 9.57 -14.79 4.09
N ARG A 182 9.52 -14.08 2.95
CA ARG A 182 10.52 -14.22 1.87
C ARG A 182 11.61 -13.14 1.92
N THR A 183 11.28 -11.98 2.47
CA THR A 183 12.10 -10.78 2.35
C THR A 183 12.29 -10.11 3.72
N GLU A 184 12.50 -10.91 4.76
CA GLU A 184 12.65 -10.44 6.15
C GLU A 184 13.75 -9.38 6.29
N ASP A 185 14.86 -9.53 5.57
CA ASP A 185 16.01 -8.63 5.66
C ASP A 185 15.80 -7.26 4.99
N GLU A 186 14.89 -7.15 4.02
CA GLU A 186 14.69 -5.90 3.26
C GLU A 186 13.49 -5.07 3.73
N LEU A 187 12.67 -5.62 4.63
CA LEU A 187 11.44 -5.02 5.19
C LEU A 187 11.69 -4.01 6.32
#